data_AF-A0A199W6E8-F1
#
_entry.id   AF-A0A199W6E8-F1
#
_cell.length_a   1.000
_cell.length_b   1.000
_cell.length_c   1.000
_cell.angle_alpha   90.00
_cell.angle_beta   90.00
_cell.angle_gamma   90.00
#
_symmetry.space_group_name_H-M   'P 1'
#
loop_
_entity.id
_entity.type
_entity.pdbx_description
1 polymer ?
#
loop_
_entity_poly.entity_id
_entity_poly.type
_entity_poly.pdbx_seq_one_letter_code
_entity_poly.pdbx_strand_id
1 'polypeptide(L)'
;MTGTVTNTLIFIAAILASPLGRALAEQCGSQAGGATCPNGLCCSKFGYCGSTSAYCGDGNCQSQCGGGGGGGGGGGGGGGGGSGVASIVSSALFDQMLKHRNENSCPAHGFYTYNAFIAAANSFSGFGTTGDVATQKREIAAFLAQTSHETTGGWPTAPDGPYAWGYCFLQEQGNPPDYCVQSAQWPCAPGKKYYGRGPIQISYNYNYGPAGKAIGADLLNNPDLVATDPTISFKTAIWYWMTPQSPKPSCHDVITGQWTPSAADKSAGRLPGYGVITNIINGGLECGHGSDSRVADRIGFYKRYCDILGVSYGDNLDCYSQRPFG
;
A
#
# COMPACT_ATOMS: atom_id res chain seq x y z
N MET A 1 72.47 48.50 19.85
CA MET A 1 71.39 47.89 20.65
C MET A 1 70.46 47.19 19.69
N THR A 2 70.38 45.88 19.81
CA THR A 2 69.75 44.92 18.90
C THR A 2 68.22 44.99 19.00
N GLY A 3 67.53 45.33 17.91
CA GLY A 3 66.07 45.31 17.83
C GLY A 3 65.58 44.01 17.20
N THR A 4 65.15 43.06 18.02
CA THR A 4 64.42 41.85 17.60
C THR A 4 62.97 42.21 17.27
N VAL A 5 62.55 41.98 16.03
CA VAL A 5 61.14 42.06 15.62
C VAL A 5 60.51 40.68 15.85
N THR A 6 59.74 40.54 16.92
CA THR A 6 58.91 39.36 17.18
C THR A 6 57.63 39.42 16.35
N ASN A 7 57.49 38.48 15.42
CA ASN A 7 56.30 38.28 14.60
C ASN A 7 55.26 37.50 15.43
N THR A 8 54.32 38.20 16.05
CA THR A 8 53.22 37.58 16.80
C THR A 8 52.11 37.18 15.83
N LEU A 9 52.07 35.89 15.45
CA LEU A 9 50.93 35.29 14.77
C LEU A 9 49.74 35.22 15.73
N ILE A 10 48.75 36.11 15.55
CA ILE A 10 47.46 36.02 16.23
C ILE A 10 46.65 34.92 15.53
N PHE A 11 46.59 33.74 16.14
CA PHE A 11 45.60 32.73 15.79
C PHE A 11 44.22 33.20 16.28
N ILE A 12 43.41 33.75 15.36
CA ILE A 12 41.98 33.94 15.61
C ILE A 12 41.33 32.56 15.53
N ALA A 13 41.16 31.91 16.68
CA ALA A 13 40.27 30.77 16.80
C ALA A 13 38.83 31.28 16.68
N ALA A 14 38.26 31.21 15.48
CA ALA A 14 36.85 31.43 15.26
C ALA A 14 36.07 30.28 15.92
N ILE A 15 35.60 30.52 17.16
CA ILE A 15 34.62 29.64 17.81
C ILE A 15 33.31 29.83 17.04
N LEU A 16 33.04 28.93 16.09
CA LEU A 16 31.73 28.73 15.52
C LEU A 16 30.81 28.20 16.63
N ALA A 17 30.14 29.12 17.32
CA ALA A 17 28.98 28.79 18.13
C ALA A 17 27.86 28.35 17.18
N SER A 18 27.76 27.04 16.95
CA SER A 18 26.61 26.45 16.30
C SER A 18 25.36 26.82 17.10
N PRO A 19 24.29 27.36 16.49
CA PRO A 19 23.01 27.44 17.17
C PRO A 19 22.51 25.99 17.27
N LEU A 20 22.71 25.36 18.42
CA LEU A 20 21.83 24.28 18.84
C LEU A 20 20.43 24.91 18.87
N GLY A 21 19.66 24.67 17.81
CA GLY A 21 18.24 24.94 17.82
C GLY A 21 17.66 24.24 19.03
N ARG A 22 17.36 24.99 20.09
CA ARG A 22 16.51 24.51 21.16
C ARG A 22 15.16 24.28 20.50
N ALA A 23 14.88 23.04 20.13
CA ALA A 23 13.50 22.61 19.91
C ALA A 23 12.79 22.86 21.24
N LEU A 24 12.07 23.97 21.34
CA LEU A 24 11.16 24.20 22.44
C LEU A 24 10.10 23.11 22.31
N ALA A 25 10.16 22.10 23.17
CA ALA A 25 9.10 21.10 23.25
C ALA A 25 7.81 21.85 23.58
N GLU A 26 6.86 21.82 22.67
CA GLU A 26 5.56 22.47 22.83
C GLU A 26 4.83 21.86 24.04
N GLN A 27 4.29 22.73 24.89
CA GLN A 27 3.57 22.31 26.09
C GLN A 27 2.09 22.04 25.77
N CYS A 28 1.51 21.05 26.45
CA CYS A 28 0.13 20.59 26.25
C CYS A 28 -0.49 20.09 27.55
N GLY A 29 -1.77 19.75 27.52
CA GLY A 29 -2.46 19.10 28.62
C GLY A 29 -2.69 20.02 29.83
N SER A 30 -2.84 19.43 31.01
CA SER A 30 -3.17 20.16 32.24
C SER A 30 -2.15 21.24 32.60
N GLN A 31 -0.88 21.06 32.21
CA GLN A 31 0.21 22.00 32.41
C GLN A 31 0.11 23.24 31.50
N ALA A 32 -0.68 23.15 30.43
CA ALA A 32 -0.89 24.21 29.44
C ALA A 32 -2.39 24.54 29.27
N GLY A 33 -3.17 24.47 30.34
CA GLY A 33 -4.59 24.87 30.33
C GLY A 33 -5.49 24.00 29.44
N GLY A 34 -5.11 22.74 29.19
CA GLY A 34 -5.85 21.82 28.33
C GLY A 34 -5.49 21.92 26.85
N ALA A 35 -4.43 22.65 26.48
CA ALA A 35 -3.97 22.75 25.09
C ALA A 35 -3.68 21.37 24.48
N THR A 36 -4.12 21.18 23.23
CA THR A 36 -3.80 19.99 22.43
C THR A 36 -2.53 20.21 21.63
N CYS A 37 -1.81 19.13 21.32
CA CYS A 37 -0.61 19.24 20.52
C CYS A 37 -0.91 19.49 19.04
N PRO A 38 -0.13 20.35 18.37
CA PRO A 38 -0.26 20.53 16.93
C PRO A 38 0.10 19.25 16.18
N ASN A 39 -0.38 19.16 14.93
CA ASN A 39 -0.24 18.01 14.04
C ASN A 39 -0.89 16.70 14.54
N GLY A 40 -1.51 16.70 15.72
CA GLY A 40 -2.15 15.53 16.29
C GLY A 40 -1.24 14.67 17.17
N LEU A 41 -0.04 15.15 17.49
CA LEU A 41 0.91 14.49 18.38
C LEU A 41 0.30 14.15 19.74
N CYS A 42 0.75 13.08 20.40
CA CYS A 42 0.26 12.76 21.72
C CYS A 42 0.76 13.76 22.75
N CYS A 43 -0.11 14.16 23.67
CA CYS A 43 0.27 14.93 24.82
C CYS A 43 0.66 14.00 25.97
N SER A 44 1.94 13.98 26.35
CA SER A 44 2.42 13.15 27.47
C SER A 44 1.82 13.57 28.82
N LYS A 45 1.88 12.68 29.83
CA LYS A 45 1.48 12.97 31.22
C LYS A 45 2.23 14.15 31.86
N PHE A 46 3.38 14.51 31.30
CA PHE A 46 4.21 15.62 31.75
C PHE A 46 3.93 16.93 31.01
N GLY A 47 3.00 16.92 30.06
CA GLY A 47 2.55 18.12 29.35
C GLY A 47 3.45 18.53 28.20
N TYR A 48 4.02 17.55 27.49
CA TYR A 48 4.82 17.78 26.29
C TYR A 48 4.29 16.99 25.10
N CYS A 49 4.42 17.55 23.91
CA CYS A 49 4.02 16.95 22.65
C CYS A 49 5.06 15.99 22.07
N GLY A 50 4.63 14.83 21.58
CA GLY A 50 5.51 13.86 20.92
C GLY A 50 4.76 12.63 20.40
N SER A 51 5.45 11.77 19.65
CA SER A 51 4.87 10.63 18.92
C SER A 51 5.33 9.26 19.41
N THR A 52 6.22 9.20 20.40
CA THR A 52 6.73 7.91 20.93
C THR A 52 5.84 7.36 22.05
N SER A 53 6.07 6.12 22.47
CA SER A 53 5.34 5.48 23.58
C SER A 53 5.45 6.24 24.91
N ALA A 54 6.50 7.04 25.11
CA ALA A 54 6.64 7.93 26.27
C ALA A 54 5.57 9.05 26.30
N TYR A 55 4.98 9.36 25.14
CA TYR A 55 3.95 10.37 24.95
C TYR A 55 2.57 9.76 24.71
N CYS A 56 2.50 8.68 23.93
CA CYS A 56 1.25 8.06 23.47
C CYS A 56 0.82 6.82 24.28
N GLY A 57 1.70 6.24 25.09
CA GLY A 57 1.44 4.97 25.75
C GLY A 57 0.33 5.05 26.82
N ASP A 58 -0.30 3.91 27.09
CA ASP A 58 -1.32 3.78 28.13
C ASP A 58 -0.81 4.29 29.49
N GLY A 59 -1.58 5.19 30.11
CA GLY A 59 -1.21 5.86 31.37
C GLY A 59 -0.10 6.92 31.25
N ASN A 60 0.46 7.14 30.06
CA ASN A 60 1.46 8.16 29.79
C ASN A 60 0.96 9.30 28.90
N CYS A 61 -0.32 9.31 28.54
CA CYS A 61 -0.92 10.28 27.64
C CYS A 61 -2.14 10.99 28.27
N GLN A 62 -2.23 12.32 28.09
CA GLN A 62 -3.37 13.16 28.52
C GLN A 62 -4.37 13.40 27.38
N SER A 63 -3.90 13.58 26.14
CA SER A 63 -4.76 13.89 24.98
C SER A 63 -4.10 13.47 23.67
N GLN A 64 -4.93 13.25 22.63
CA GLN A 64 -4.49 12.77 21.30
C GLN A 64 -3.73 11.43 21.33
N CYS A 65 -4.06 10.57 22.29
CA CYS A 65 -3.38 9.29 22.56
C CYS A 65 -3.56 8.25 21.44
N GLY A 66 -4.53 8.45 20.55
CA GLY A 66 -4.74 7.63 19.36
C GLY A 66 -3.81 7.95 18.19
N GLY A 67 -2.85 8.88 18.35
CA GLY A 67 -1.82 9.20 17.36
C GLY A 67 -2.37 9.89 16.11
N GLY A 68 -2.55 11.21 16.18
CA GLY A 68 -2.49 12.05 14.98
C GLY A 68 -1.03 12.36 14.64
N GLY A 69 -0.72 12.43 13.34
CA GLY A 69 0.63 12.29 12.81
C GLY A 69 1.68 13.31 13.27
N GLY A 70 2.95 12.89 13.22
CA GLY A 70 4.07 13.80 13.34
C GLY A 70 5.39 13.10 13.61
N GLY A 71 6.06 12.76 12.51
CA GLY A 71 7.49 12.42 12.32
C GLY A 71 8.38 12.11 13.53
N GLY A 72 9.10 11.00 13.42
CA GLY A 72 10.48 10.91 13.93
C GLY A 72 10.83 9.66 14.72
N GLY A 73 11.21 8.61 13.99
CA GLY A 73 12.39 7.78 14.27
C GLY A 73 12.50 7.05 15.61
N GLY A 74 12.51 5.72 15.55
CA GLY A 74 13.12 4.89 16.59
C GLY A 74 12.46 3.52 16.67
N GLY A 75 13.11 2.52 16.08
CA GLY A 75 12.61 1.15 16.01
C GLY A 75 12.48 0.46 17.37
N GLY A 76 11.66 -0.58 17.39
CA GLY A 76 11.51 -1.47 18.54
C GLY A 76 10.14 -2.12 18.52
N GLY A 77 10.08 -3.37 18.04
CA GLY A 77 8.85 -4.15 17.98
C GLY A 77 8.13 -4.25 19.32
N GLY A 78 6.80 -4.22 19.26
CA GLY A 78 5.92 -4.40 20.40
C GLY A 78 4.48 -4.22 19.95
N GLY A 79 3.80 -5.34 19.67
CA GLY A 79 2.41 -5.36 19.24
C GLY A 79 1.48 -4.68 20.24
N GLY A 80 0.57 -3.86 19.71
CA GLY A 80 -0.49 -3.20 20.47
C GLY A 80 -1.69 -2.92 19.58
N GLY A 81 -2.69 -3.82 19.60
CA GLY A 81 -4.11 -3.44 19.61
C GLY A 81 -4.88 -3.27 18.31
N GLY A 82 -4.38 -3.68 17.14
CA GLY A 82 -5.23 -3.80 15.95
C GLY A 82 -6.01 -5.12 15.95
N SER A 83 -7.32 -5.12 15.64
CA SER A 83 -8.05 -6.33 15.24
C SER A 83 -8.11 -6.42 13.71
N GLY A 84 -8.16 -7.63 13.15
CA GLY A 84 -8.23 -7.83 11.70
C GLY A 84 -6.93 -7.42 10.98
N VAL A 85 -7.04 -6.86 9.77
CA VAL A 85 -5.88 -6.50 8.92
C VAL A 85 -4.92 -5.51 9.59
N ALA A 86 -5.44 -4.61 10.43
CA ALA A 86 -4.61 -3.64 11.17
C ALA A 86 -3.63 -4.30 12.17
N SER A 87 -3.88 -5.56 12.56
CA SER A 87 -2.95 -6.36 13.38
C SER A 87 -1.72 -6.84 12.60
N ILE A 88 -1.84 -6.94 11.27
CA ILE A 88 -0.81 -7.44 10.36
C ILE A 88 -0.01 -6.31 9.75
N VAL A 89 -0.68 -5.25 9.31
CA VAL A 89 -0.08 -4.08 8.69
C VAL A 89 -0.51 -2.82 9.42
N SER A 90 0.43 -2.23 10.16
CA SER A 90 0.25 -0.93 10.81
C SER A 90 0.33 0.20 9.78
N SER A 91 -0.12 1.41 10.15
CA SER A 91 0.03 2.59 9.28
C SER A 91 1.49 2.82 8.90
N ALA A 92 2.43 2.64 9.83
CA ALA A 92 3.85 2.81 9.55
C ALA A 92 4.38 1.79 8.53
N LEU A 93 3.95 0.52 8.62
CA LEU A 93 4.32 -0.50 7.64
C LEU A 93 3.68 -0.21 6.27
N PHE A 94 2.42 0.20 6.25
CA PHE A 94 1.75 0.64 5.01
C PHE A 94 2.49 1.79 4.34
N ASP A 95 2.90 2.80 5.12
CA ASP A 95 3.66 3.94 4.64
C ASP A 95 5.08 3.55 4.18
N GLN A 96 5.72 2.59 4.85
CA GLN A 96 7.01 2.06 4.43
C GLN A 96 6.90 1.26 3.11
N MET A 97 5.85 0.48 2.95
CA MET A 97 5.59 -0.27 1.71
C MET A 97 5.30 0.67 0.55
N LEU A 98 4.45 1.68 0.76
CA LEU A 98 4.02 2.61 -0.27
C LEU A 98 4.70 3.98 -0.13
N LYS A 99 6.03 3.95 0.01
CA LYS A 99 6.87 5.07 0.45
C LYS A 99 6.72 6.33 -0.40
N HIS A 100 6.72 6.19 -1.72
CA HIS A 100 6.72 7.33 -2.66
C HIS A 100 5.35 7.64 -3.27
N ARG A 101 4.26 7.01 -2.82
CA ARG A 101 2.92 7.24 -3.40
C ARG A 101 2.42 8.69 -3.30
N ASN A 102 2.95 9.45 -2.35
CA ASN A 102 2.58 10.84 -2.06
C ASN A 102 3.59 11.86 -2.59
N GLU A 103 4.57 11.44 -3.39
CA GLU A 103 5.46 12.37 -4.07
C GLU A 103 4.66 13.24 -5.05
N ASN A 104 5.03 14.51 -5.22
CA ASN A 104 4.34 15.44 -6.13
C ASN A 104 4.35 14.95 -7.60
N SER A 105 5.30 14.09 -7.96
CA SER A 105 5.37 13.47 -9.29
C SER A 105 4.32 12.37 -9.50
N CYS A 106 3.67 11.90 -8.44
CA CYS A 106 2.62 10.89 -8.53
C CYS A 106 1.25 11.56 -8.73
N PRO A 107 0.53 11.26 -9.83
CA PRO A 107 -0.81 11.82 -10.05
C PRO A 107 -1.82 11.47 -8.95
N ALA A 108 -1.62 10.36 -8.23
CA ALA A 108 -2.48 9.93 -7.13
C ALA A 108 -2.05 10.46 -5.75
N HIS A 109 -1.12 11.42 -5.67
CA HIS A 109 -0.60 11.92 -4.39
C HIS A 109 -1.73 12.35 -3.45
N GLY A 110 -1.69 11.87 -2.20
CA GLY A 110 -2.69 12.17 -1.18
C GLY A 110 -4.00 11.37 -1.28
N PHE A 111 -4.22 10.58 -2.33
CA PHE A 111 -5.45 9.81 -2.49
C PHE A 111 -5.48 8.53 -1.63
N TYR A 112 -4.43 7.72 -1.70
CA TYR A 112 -4.39 6.41 -1.03
C TYR A 112 -3.96 6.51 0.43
N THR A 113 -4.94 6.45 1.34
CA THR A 113 -4.72 6.54 2.79
C THR A 113 -4.84 5.18 3.48
N TYR A 114 -4.11 5.00 4.58
CA TYR A 114 -4.20 3.80 5.43
C TYR A 114 -5.63 3.58 5.94
N ASN A 115 -6.30 4.65 6.37
CA ASN A 115 -7.67 4.56 6.90
C ASN A 115 -8.67 4.06 5.83
N ALA A 116 -8.54 4.51 4.58
CA ALA A 116 -9.37 4.01 3.48
C ALA A 116 -9.10 2.53 3.19
N PHE A 117 -7.82 2.11 3.23
CA PHE A 117 -7.45 0.71 3.08
C PHE A 117 -8.06 -0.16 4.19
N ILE A 118 -7.94 0.22 5.46
CA ILE A 118 -8.50 -0.53 6.59
C ILE A 118 -10.03 -0.54 6.56
N ALA A 119 -10.68 0.59 6.23
CA ALA A 119 -12.14 0.66 6.11
C ALA A 119 -12.66 -0.25 4.98
N ALA A 120 -11.95 -0.31 3.85
CA ALA A 120 -12.26 -1.24 2.77
C ALA A 120 -12.04 -2.70 3.20
N ALA A 121 -10.89 -3.01 3.80
CA ALA A 121 -10.54 -4.36 4.26
C ALA A 121 -11.58 -4.93 5.24
N ASN A 122 -12.06 -4.11 6.19
CA ASN A 122 -13.09 -4.51 7.15
C ASN A 122 -14.45 -4.84 6.51
N SER A 123 -14.66 -4.52 5.23
CA SER A 123 -15.86 -4.89 4.48
C SER A 123 -15.78 -6.29 3.85
N PHE A 124 -14.63 -6.96 3.89
CA PHE A 124 -14.41 -8.28 3.26
C PHE A 124 -13.88 -9.27 4.29
N SER A 125 -14.79 -10.10 4.84
CA SER A 125 -14.42 -11.18 5.74
C SER A 125 -13.40 -12.12 5.10
N GLY A 126 -12.39 -12.52 5.86
CA GLY A 126 -11.31 -13.41 5.40
C GLY A 126 -10.09 -12.68 4.83
N PHE A 127 -10.27 -11.52 4.18
CA PHE A 127 -9.14 -10.76 3.62
C PHE A 127 -8.12 -10.40 4.70
N GLY A 128 -6.88 -10.89 4.57
CA GLY A 128 -5.79 -10.69 5.52
C GLY A 128 -6.05 -11.25 6.92
N THR A 129 -7.05 -12.11 7.07
CA THR A 129 -7.48 -12.71 8.36
C THR A 129 -7.70 -14.21 8.29
N THR A 130 -7.51 -14.82 7.12
CA THR A 130 -7.56 -16.28 6.91
C THR A 130 -6.20 -16.93 7.16
N GLY A 131 -6.20 -18.09 7.81
CA GLY A 131 -5.00 -18.89 8.06
C GLY A 131 -4.13 -18.37 9.21
N ASP A 132 -2.90 -18.86 9.30
CA ASP A 132 -1.93 -18.40 10.29
C ASP A 132 -1.37 -17.00 9.97
N VAL A 133 -0.61 -16.41 10.91
CA VAL A 133 -0.03 -15.07 10.77
C VAL A 133 0.89 -14.97 9.54
N ALA A 134 1.60 -16.05 9.18
CA ALA A 134 2.47 -16.04 8.00
C ALA A 134 1.64 -15.99 6.71
N THR A 135 0.55 -16.74 6.63
CA THR A 135 -0.41 -16.68 5.52
C THR A 135 -1.08 -15.32 5.42
N GLN A 136 -1.53 -14.74 6.54
CA GLN A 136 -2.13 -13.40 6.57
C GLN A 136 -1.14 -12.33 6.08
N LYS A 137 0.12 -12.39 6.54
CA LYS A 137 1.20 -11.51 6.04
C LYS A 137 1.44 -11.68 4.55
N ARG A 138 1.53 -12.92 4.06
CA ARG A 138 1.72 -13.21 2.63
C ARG A 138 0.57 -12.70 1.78
N GLU A 139 -0.68 -12.85 2.24
CA GLU A 139 -1.84 -12.32 1.53
C GLU A 139 -1.75 -10.80 1.39
N ILE A 140 -1.48 -10.09 2.49
CA ILE A 140 -1.35 -8.62 2.46
C ILE A 140 -0.18 -8.19 1.56
N ALA A 141 0.97 -8.88 1.64
CA ALA A 141 2.10 -8.63 0.75
C ALA A 141 1.74 -8.84 -0.72
N ALA A 142 1.05 -9.95 -1.04
CA ALA A 142 0.68 -10.31 -2.40
C ALA A 142 -0.35 -9.33 -2.98
N PHE A 143 -1.38 -8.98 -2.21
CA PHE A 143 -2.37 -7.99 -2.61
C PHE A 143 -1.71 -6.65 -2.91
N LEU A 144 -0.96 -6.11 -1.94
CA LEU A 144 -0.30 -4.81 -2.10
C LEU A 144 0.71 -4.82 -3.23
N ALA A 145 1.38 -5.95 -3.49
CA ALA A 145 2.36 -6.06 -4.57
C ALA A 145 1.72 -6.05 -5.95
N GLN A 146 0.64 -6.81 -6.13
CA GLN A 146 -0.09 -6.82 -7.40
C GLN A 146 -0.65 -5.44 -7.70
N THR A 147 -1.31 -4.81 -6.72
CA THR A 147 -1.87 -3.47 -6.91
C THR A 147 -0.80 -2.38 -7.05
N SER A 148 0.36 -2.56 -6.43
CA SER A 148 1.51 -1.66 -6.63
C SER A 148 2.05 -1.73 -8.05
N HIS A 149 2.11 -2.92 -8.66
CA HIS A 149 2.46 -3.06 -10.07
C HIS A 149 1.46 -2.33 -10.96
N GLU A 150 0.16 -2.56 -10.78
CA GLU A 150 -0.91 -1.90 -11.57
C GLU A 150 -0.85 -0.37 -11.50
N THR A 151 -0.24 0.18 -10.45
CA THR A 151 -0.20 1.62 -10.17
C THR A 151 1.22 2.16 -10.05
N THR A 152 2.21 1.43 -10.57
CA THR A 152 3.63 1.74 -10.36
C THR A 152 4.04 3.02 -11.08
N GLY A 153 4.75 3.90 -10.36
CA GLY A 153 5.51 5.00 -10.91
C GLY A 153 7.01 4.75 -10.89
N GLY A 154 7.44 3.51 -10.64
CA GLY A 154 8.84 3.16 -10.48
C GLY A 154 9.62 3.10 -11.79
N TRP A 155 10.91 3.40 -11.73
CA TRP A 155 11.86 3.22 -12.81
C TRP A 155 13.16 2.59 -12.27
N PRO A 156 14.06 2.05 -13.12
CA PRO A 156 15.20 1.26 -12.67
C PRO A 156 16.14 1.96 -11.66
N THR A 157 16.26 3.29 -11.74
CA THR A 157 17.11 4.12 -10.88
C THR A 157 16.32 5.00 -9.92
N ALA A 158 15.05 4.66 -9.64
CA ALA A 158 14.22 5.43 -8.75
C ALA A 158 14.81 5.46 -7.32
N PRO A 159 14.63 6.56 -6.57
CA PRO A 159 14.92 6.60 -5.14
C PRO A 159 14.31 5.39 -4.43
N ASP A 160 15.11 4.73 -3.58
CA ASP A 160 14.73 3.49 -2.87
C ASP A 160 14.36 2.29 -3.76
N GLY A 161 14.69 2.36 -5.06
CA GLY A 161 14.43 1.31 -6.06
C GLY A 161 13.01 1.35 -6.64
N PRO A 162 12.78 0.66 -7.78
CA PRO A 162 11.49 0.70 -8.49
C PRO A 162 10.31 0.24 -7.63
N TYR A 163 10.56 -0.69 -6.69
CA TYR A 163 9.53 -1.32 -5.88
C TYR A 163 9.07 -0.49 -4.67
N ALA A 164 9.55 0.76 -4.53
CA ALA A 164 9.08 1.73 -3.54
C ALA A 164 8.01 2.70 -4.08
N TRP A 165 7.65 2.54 -5.36
CA TRP A 165 6.84 3.48 -6.14
C TRP A 165 5.47 2.92 -6.59
N GLY A 166 4.97 1.92 -5.87
CA GLY A 166 3.58 1.49 -6.02
C GLY A 166 2.59 2.58 -5.61
N TYR A 167 1.34 2.49 -6.09
CA TYR A 167 0.27 3.43 -5.76
C TYR A 167 0.51 4.87 -6.23
N CYS A 168 1.33 5.07 -7.25
CA CYS A 168 1.63 6.37 -7.83
C CYS A 168 0.51 6.87 -8.77
N PHE A 169 -0.14 5.93 -9.47
CA PHE A 169 -1.25 6.22 -10.39
C PHE A 169 -2.61 5.77 -9.84
N LEU A 170 -3.66 6.45 -10.31
CA LEU A 170 -5.05 6.18 -9.94
C LEU A 170 -5.91 5.78 -11.13
N GLN A 171 -5.60 6.27 -12.32
CA GLN A 171 -6.33 6.03 -13.54
C GLN A 171 -5.38 5.58 -14.64
N GLU A 172 -5.88 4.77 -15.57
CA GLU A 172 -5.14 4.34 -16.76
C GLU A 172 -4.61 5.55 -17.54
N GLN A 173 -3.35 5.50 -17.92
CA GLN A 173 -2.65 6.63 -18.52
C GLN A 173 -2.92 6.74 -20.02
N GLY A 174 -2.78 7.95 -20.57
CA GLY A 174 -2.93 8.22 -22.00
C GLY A 174 -4.39 8.47 -22.42
N ASN A 175 -4.81 7.86 -23.52
CA ASN A 175 -6.17 7.99 -24.06
C ASN A 175 -6.82 6.60 -24.17
N PRO A 176 -7.22 6.01 -23.02
CA PRO A 176 -7.77 4.67 -23.00
C PRO A 176 -9.11 4.59 -23.75
N PRO A 177 -9.42 3.45 -24.39
CA PRO A 177 -10.75 3.22 -24.95
C PRO A 177 -11.80 3.20 -23.83
N ASP A 178 -13.08 3.15 -24.22
CA ASP A 178 -14.15 3.20 -23.23
C ASP A 178 -14.31 1.89 -22.43
N TYR A 179 -13.65 0.81 -22.88
CA TYR A 179 -13.76 -0.54 -22.30
C TYR A 179 -15.21 -1.01 -22.10
N CYS A 180 -16.10 -0.57 -22.99
CA CYS A 180 -17.49 -0.99 -23.02
C CYS A 180 -17.62 -2.25 -23.90
N VAL A 181 -18.11 -3.34 -23.32
CA VAL A 181 -18.51 -4.56 -24.02
C VAL A 181 -20.02 -4.72 -23.91
N GLN A 182 -20.70 -4.95 -25.03
CA GLN A 182 -22.14 -5.08 -25.03
C GLN A 182 -22.60 -6.22 -24.11
N SER A 183 -23.47 -5.89 -23.17
CA SER A 183 -23.97 -6.83 -22.15
C SER A 183 -25.38 -6.46 -21.74
N ALA A 184 -26.28 -7.44 -21.73
CA ALA A 184 -27.63 -7.26 -21.20
C ALA A 184 -27.63 -7.14 -19.67
N GLN A 185 -26.68 -7.82 -19.00
CA GLN A 185 -26.60 -7.82 -17.54
C GLN A 185 -25.90 -6.57 -16.99
N TRP A 186 -24.88 -6.08 -17.70
CA TRP A 186 -24.05 -4.94 -17.30
C TRP A 186 -23.97 -3.92 -18.44
N PRO A 187 -25.10 -3.30 -18.85
CA PRO A 187 -25.11 -2.38 -19.97
C PRO A 187 -24.21 -1.17 -19.72
N CYS A 188 -23.58 -0.65 -20.77
CA CYS A 188 -22.76 0.55 -20.65
C CYS A 188 -23.64 1.78 -20.44
N ALA A 189 -23.39 2.54 -19.37
CA ALA A 189 -24.08 3.80 -19.14
C ALA A 189 -23.68 4.84 -20.21
N PRO A 190 -24.64 5.61 -20.78
CA PRO A 190 -24.33 6.62 -21.78
C PRO A 190 -23.28 7.63 -21.30
N GLY A 191 -22.25 7.86 -22.13
CA GLY A 191 -21.18 8.82 -21.84
C GLY A 191 -20.19 8.39 -20.75
N LYS A 192 -20.29 7.16 -20.24
CA LYS A 192 -19.36 6.63 -19.22
C LYS A 192 -18.30 5.72 -19.84
N LYS A 193 -17.13 5.72 -19.20
CA LYS A 193 -15.96 4.93 -19.60
C LYS A 193 -15.47 4.05 -18.46
N TYR A 194 -15.05 2.84 -18.78
CA TYR A 194 -14.67 1.79 -17.85
C TYR A 194 -13.18 1.42 -17.96
N TYR A 195 -12.32 2.40 -18.25
CA TYR A 195 -10.87 2.24 -18.20
C TYR A 195 -10.36 1.97 -16.78
N GLY A 196 -9.09 1.59 -16.67
CA GLY A 196 -8.47 1.22 -15.40
C GLY A 196 -8.57 2.32 -14.34
N ARG A 197 -9.12 1.98 -13.17
CA ARG A 197 -9.13 2.87 -11.99
C ARG A 197 -8.77 2.13 -10.72
N GLY A 198 -8.20 2.85 -9.76
CA GLY A 198 -7.89 2.33 -8.43
C GLY A 198 -6.74 1.34 -8.39
N PRO A 199 -6.53 0.66 -7.23
CA PRO A 199 -5.36 -0.16 -6.98
C PRO A 199 -5.22 -1.35 -7.92
N ILE A 200 -6.33 -1.98 -8.33
CA ILE A 200 -6.28 -3.14 -9.25
C ILE A 200 -6.48 -2.74 -10.72
N GLN A 201 -6.50 -1.43 -11.01
CA GLN A 201 -6.86 -0.90 -12.33
C GLN A 201 -8.10 -1.59 -12.91
N ILE A 202 -9.20 -1.60 -12.13
CA ILE A 202 -10.43 -2.28 -12.55
C ILE A 202 -10.91 -1.70 -13.88
N SER A 203 -11.10 -2.58 -14.85
CA SER A 203 -11.44 -2.24 -16.24
C SER A 203 -12.64 -3.03 -16.72
N TYR A 204 -13.34 -2.51 -17.72
CA TYR A 204 -14.54 -3.05 -18.35
C TYR A 204 -15.84 -2.99 -17.52
N ASN A 205 -16.94 -2.66 -18.20
CA ASN A 205 -18.29 -2.60 -17.62
C ASN A 205 -18.70 -3.90 -16.91
N TYR A 206 -18.29 -5.06 -17.42
CA TYR A 206 -18.58 -6.36 -16.81
C TYR A 206 -17.79 -6.63 -15.52
N ASN A 207 -16.82 -5.79 -15.15
CA ASN A 207 -16.21 -5.78 -13.81
C ASN A 207 -16.79 -4.67 -12.93
N TYR A 208 -16.98 -3.45 -13.46
CA TYR A 208 -17.59 -2.35 -12.70
C TYR A 208 -18.99 -2.69 -12.18
N GLY A 209 -19.82 -3.31 -13.01
CA GLY A 209 -21.17 -3.73 -12.65
C GLY A 209 -21.23 -4.67 -11.42
N PRO A 210 -20.62 -5.86 -11.48
CA PRO A 210 -20.65 -6.79 -10.35
C PRO A 210 -19.86 -6.28 -9.15
N ALA A 211 -18.75 -5.56 -9.33
CA ALA A 211 -18.01 -4.93 -8.22
C ALA A 211 -18.91 -3.94 -7.48
N GLY A 212 -19.54 -3.03 -8.22
CA GLY A 212 -20.44 -2.03 -7.65
C GLY A 212 -21.60 -2.66 -6.89
N LYS A 213 -22.24 -3.68 -7.48
CA LYS A 213 -23.29 -4.45 -6.81
C LYS A 213 -22.80 -5.07 -5.50
N ALA A 214 -21.61 -5.68 -5.49
CA ALA A 214 -21.07 -6.35 -4.31
C ALA A 214 -20.72 -5.38 -3.18
N ILE A 215 -20.25 -4.18 -3.50
CA ILE A 215 -19.81 -3.19 -2.49
C ILE A 215 -20.88 -2.16 -2.14
N GLY A 216 -22.06 -2.24 -2.75
CA GLY A 216 -23.17 -1.31 -2.54
C GLY A 216 -22.98 0.06 -3.18
N ALA A 217 -22.25 0.16 -4.29
CA ALA A 217 -22.01 1.40 -5.03
C ALA A 217 -22.43 1.26 -6.50
N ASP A 218 -23.14 2.24 -7.06
CA ASP A 218 -23.51 2.22 -8.48
C ASP A 218 -22.35 2.64 -9.39
N LEU A 219 -21.40 1.71 -9.55
CA LEU A 219 -20.19 1.92 -10.35
C LEU A 219 -20.43 1.80 -11.87
N LEU A 220 -21.57 1.25 -12.29
CA LEU A 220 -21.91 1.16 -13.71
C LEU A 220 -22.30 2.55 -14.23
N ASN A 221 -23.14 3.29 -13.48
CA ASN A 221 -23.50 4.66 -13.83
C ASN A 221 -22.49 5.70 -13.32
N ASN A 222 -21.71 5.39 -12.27
CA ASN A 222 -20.75 6.31 -11.66
C ASN A 222 -19.34 5.68 -11.53
N PRO A 223 -18.69 5.27 -12.64
CA PRO A 223 -17.38 4.60 -12.58
C PRO A 223 -16.27 5.48 -12.00
N ASP A 224 -16.40 6.79 -12.07
CA ASP A 224 -15.42 7.74 -11.52
C ASP A 224 -15.32 7.70 -9.99
N LEU A 225 -16.30 7.12 -9.29
CA LEU A 225 -16.23 6.89 -7.84
C LEU A 225 -14.99 6.08 -7.44
N VAL A 226 -14.51 5.18 -8.30
CA VAL A 226 -13.28 4.40 -8.07
C VAL A 226 -12.03 5.29 -8.05
N ALA A 227 -12.09 6.47 -8.66
CA ALA A 227 -11.01 7.46 -8.71
C ALA A 227 -11.28 8.72 -7.88
N THR A 228 -12.39 8.81 -7.15
CA THR A 228 -12.71 9.98 -6.32
C THR A 228 -13.02 9.63 -4.86
N ASP A 229 -13.38 8.39 -4.56
CA ASP A 229 -13.53 7.89 -3.19
C ASP A 229 -12.47 6.81 -2.91
N PRO A 230 -11.51 7.06 -2.01
CA PRO A 230 -10.42 6.13 -1.77
C PRO A 230 -10.88 4.82 -1.10
N THR A 231 -11.96 4.83 -0.33
CA THR A 231 -12.50 3.61 0.28
C THR A 231 -13.17 2.76 -0.78
N ILE A 232 -13.97 3.34 -1.68
CA ILE A 232 -14.55 2.63 -2.84
C ILE A 232 -13.43 2.08 -3.73
N SER A 233 -12.37 2.86 -3.95
CA SER A 233 -11.19 2.45 -4.73
C SER A 233 -10.53 1.19 -4.17
N PHE A 234 -10.27 1.14 -2.86
CA PHE A 234 -9.76 -0.08 -2.23
C PHE A 234 -10.78 -1.22 -2.23
N LYS A 235 -12.08 -0.93 -2.05
CA LYS A 235 -13.13 -1.96 -2.08
C LYS A 235 -13.21 -2.67 -3.43
N THR A 236 -13.04 -1.97 -4.56
CA THR A 236 -13.04 -2.64 -5.87
C THR A 236 -11.83 -3.56 -6.04
N ALA A 237 -10.66 -3.16 -5.55
CA ALA A 237 -9.46 -3.99 -5.57
C ALA A 237 -9.60 -5.24 -4.70
N ILE A 238 -10.11 -5.09 -3.47
CA ILE A 238 -10.32 -6.23 -2.58
C ILE A 238 -11.46 -7.12 -3.10
N TRP A 239 -12.53 -6.55 -3.66
CA TRP A 239 -13.56 -7.34 -4.34
C TRP A 239 -12.97 -8.22 -5.43
N TYR A 240 -12.13 -7.67 -6.31
CA TYR A 240 -11.50 -8.45 -7.37
C TYR A 240 -10.64 -9.57 -6.79
N TRP A 241 -9.85 -9.27 -5.76
CA TRP A 241 -9.00 -10.24 -5.06
C TRP A 241 -9.78 -11.41 -4.45
N MET A 242 -10.94 -11.11 -3.85
CA MET A 242 -11.76 -12.07 -3.10
C MET A 242 -12.76 -12.83 -3.97
N THR A 243 -13.01 -12.41 -5.21
CA THR A 243 -14.12 -12.93 -6.02
C THR A 243 -13.62 -13.88 -7.11
N PRO A 244 -13.98 -15.17 -7.09
CA PRO A 244 -13.66 -16.08 -8.18
C PRO A 244 -14.46 -15.69 -9.45
N GLN A 245 -13.81 -15.80 -10.60
CA GLN A 245 -14.44 -15.59 -11.91
C GLN A 245 -14.11 -16.79 -12.79
N SER A 246 -14.98 -17.81 -12.76
CA SER A 246 -14.75 -19.08 -13.45
C SER A 246 -14.28 -18.90 -14.90
N PRO A 247 -13.18 -19.57 -15.32
CA PRO A 247 -12.51 -20.68 -14.62
C PRO A 247 -11.47 -20.26 -13.56
N LYS A 248 -11.26 -18.95 -13.33
CA LYS A 248 -10.28 -18.44 -12.36
C LYS A 248 -10.79 -18.62 -10.93
N PRO A 249 -9.98 -19.17 -10.00
CA PRO A 249 -10.26 -19.06 -8.57
C PRO A 249 -10.09 -17.61 -8.10
N SER A 250 -10.42 -17.32 -6.85
CA SER A 250 -10.06 -16.03 -6.26
C SER A 250 -8.55 -15.97 -5.97
N CYS A 251 -7.96 -14.78 -6.02
CA CYS A 251 -6.58 -14.58 -5.58
C CYS A 251 -6.42 -14.93 -4.09
N HIS A 252 -7.45 -14.64 -3.29
CA HIS A 252 -7.56 -15.03 -1.88
C HIS A 252 -7.33 -16.53 -1.69
N ASP A 253 -8.16 -17.37 -2.32
CA ASP A 253 -8.09 -18.82 -2.11
C ASP A 253 -6.74 -19.40 -2.54
N VAL A 254 -6.10 -18.81 -3.55
CA VAL A 254 -4.75 -19.21 -3.97
C VAL A 254 -3.73 -18.93 -2.87
N ILE A 255 -3.66 -17.69 -2.37
CA ILE A 255 -2.59 -17.30 -1.44
C ILE A 255 -2.79 -17.87 -0.03
N THR A 256 -4.04 -18.18 0.33
CA THR A 256 -4.39 -18.80 1.62
C THR A 256 -4.34 -20.33 1.59
N GLY A 257 -4.06 -20.93 0.43
CA GLY A 257 -3.94 -22.37 0.26
C GLY A 257 -5.29 -23.12 0.22
N GLN A 258 -6.39 -22.42 -0.01
CA GLN A 258 -7.74 -23.00 -0.12
C GLN A 258 -8.04 -23.50 -1.53
N TRP A 259 -7.36 -22.98 -2.55
CA TRP A 259 -7.50 -23.45 -3.92
C TRP A 259 -6.70 -24.73 -4.17
N THR A 260 -7.39 -25.78 -4.64
CA THR A 260 -6.76 -27.01 -5.13
C THR A 260 -6.79 -27.02 -6.66
N PRO A 261 -5.63 -27.06 -7.34
CA PRO A 261 -5.58 -27.08 -8.80
C PRO A 261 -6.29 -28.32 -9.39
N SER A 262 -7.10 -28.09 -10.42
CA SER A 262 -7.71 -29.18 -11.20
C SER A 262 -6.66 -29.95 -12.01
N ALA A 263 -7.05 -31.06 -12.62
CA ALA A 263 -6.18 -31.77 -13.56
C ALA A 263 -5.78 -30.88 -14.76
N ALA A 264 -6.69 -30.01 -15.22
CA ALA A 264 -6.43 -29.06 -16.30
C ALA A 264 -5.48 -27.94 -15.86
N ASP A 265 -5.50 -27.54 -14.59
CA ASP A 265 -4.56 -26.55 -14.05
C ASP A 265 -3.16 -27.13 -13.95
N LYS A 266 -3.03 -28.35 -13.43
CA LYS A 266 -1.74 -29.05 -13.34
C LYS A 266 -1.11 -29.26 -14.71
N SER A 267 -1.89 -29.69 -15.71
CA SER A 267 -1.38 -29.87 -17.07
C SER A 267 -1.01 -28.54 -17.76
N ALA A 268 -1.65 -27.45 -17.34
CA ALA A 268 -1.32 -26.10 -17.76
C ALA A 268 -0.17 -25.44 -16.99
N GLY A 269 0.45 -26.15 -16.04
CA GLY A 269 1.51 -25.63 -15.17
C GLY A 269 1.01 -24.67 -14.08
N ARG A 270 -0.31 -24.47 -13.93
CA ARG A 270 -0.90 -23.60 -12.90
C ARG A 270 -0.89 -24.29 -11.54
N LEU A 271 0.11 -23.96 -10.73
CA LEU A 271 0.28 -24.45 -9.36
C LEU A 271 0.06 -23.31 -8.35
N PRO A 272 -0.28 -23.61 -7.07
CA PRO A 272 -0.50 -22.59 -6.06
C PRO A 272 0.78 -21.75 -5.84
N GLY A 273 0.62 -20.43 -5.80
CA GLY A 273 1.71 -19.49 -5.61
C GLY A 273 1.41 -18.12 -6.21
N TYR A 274 2.35 -17.18 -6.05
CA TYR A 274 2.15 -15.80 -6.51
C TYR A 274 2.02 -15.68 -8.04
N GLY A 275 2.64 -16.59 -8.79
CA GLY A 275 2.57 -16.62 -10.25
C GLY A 275 1.16 -16.87 -10.77
N VAL A 276 0.39 -17.78 -10.17
CA VAL A 276 -0.99 -18.02 -10.62
C VAL A 276 -1.91 -16.84 -10.29
N ILE A 277 -1.59 -16.03 -9.27
CA ILE A 277 -2.29 -14.76 -9.00
C ILE A 277 -2.05 -13.77 -10.14
N THR A 278 -0.81 -13.63 -10.62
CA THR A 278 -0.52 -12.84 -11.83
C THR A 278 -1.30 -13.37 -13.04
N ASN A 279 -1.42 -14.70 -13.18
CA ASN A 279 -2.20 -15.32 -14.24
C ASN A 279 -3.71 -14.98 -14.14
N ILE A 280 -4.27 -14.97 -12.93
CA ILE A 280 -5.66 -14.55 -12.68
C ILE A 280 -5.87 -13.11 -13.12
N ILE A 281 -4.97 -12.20 -12.73
CA ILE A 281 -5.09 -10.75 -12.98
C ILE A 281 -4.92 -10.43 -14.46
N ASN A 282 -3.82 -10.87 -15.08
CA ASN A 282 -3.49 -10.47 -16.46
C ASN A 282 -2.78 -11.56 -17.29
N GLY A 283 -3.06 -12.84 -16.99
CA GLY A 283 -2.33 -13.95 -17.59
C GLY A 283 -2.38 -14.01 -19.11
N GLY A 284 -3.47 -13.57 -19.74
CA GLY A 284 -3.61 -13.55 -21.20
C GLY A 284 -2.55 -12.69 -21.91
N LEU A 285 -1.94 -11.72 -21.21
CA LEU A 285 -0.88 -10.87 -21.73
C LEU A 285 0.49 -11.19 -21.16
N GLU A 286 0.56 -11.73 -19.94
CA GLU A 286 1.79 -11.79 -19.15
C GLU A 286 2.36 -13.21 -18.94
N CYS A 287 1.56 -14.27 -19.13
CA CYS A 287 1.93 -15.63 -18.76
C CYS A 287 2.08 -16.57 -19.97
N GLY A 288 2.89 -17.63 -19.80
CA GLY A 288 2.99 -18.74 -20.75
C GLY A 288 3.88 -18.50 -21.98
N HIS A 289 4.68 -17.44 -21.98
CA HIS A 289 5.56 -17.06 -23.10
C HIS A 289 7.01 -16.77 -22.67
N GLY A 290 7.43 -17.32 -21.52
CA GLY A 290 8.77 -17.13 -20.99
C GLY A 290 8.89 -15.90 -20.08
N SER A 291 10.11 -15.39 -19.92
CA SER A 291 10.39 -14.26 -19.03
C SER A 291 9.70 -12.99 -19.50
N ASP A 292 8.97 -12.34 -18.60
CA ASP A 292 8.26 -11.09 -18.85
C ASP A 292 8.61 -10.04 -17.79
N SER A 293 8.87 -8.81 -18.21
CA SER A 293 9.27 -7.72 -17.30
C SER A 293 8.15 -7.26 -16.37
N ARG A 294 6.88 -7.37 -16.79
CA ARG A 294 5.71 -7.01 -15.98
C ARG A 294 5.53 -8.01 -14.84
N VAL A 295 5.63 -9.30 -15.15
CA VAL A 295 5.65 -10.39 -14.15
C VAL A 295 6.82 -10.22 -13.18
N ALA A 296 8.02 -9.88 -13.69
CA ALA A 296 9.18 -9.64 -12.84
C ALA A 296 8.99 -8.44 -11.90
N ASP A 297 8.32 -7.38 -12.35
CA ASP A 297 8.00 -6.22 -11.53
C ASP A 297 6.98 -6.56 -10.42
N ARG A 298 5.91 -7.30 -10.75
CA ARG A 298 4.97 -7.85 -9.75
C ARG A 298 5.71 -8.67 -8.67
N ILE A 299 6.65 -9.51 -9.07
CA ILE A 299 7.47 -10.33 -8.15
C ILE A 299 8.39 -9.44 -7.32
N GLY A 300 8.97 -8.39 -7.89
CA GLY A 300 9.85 -7.45 -7.21
C GLY A 300 9.15 -6.74 -6.04
N PHE A 301 7.96 -6.21 -6.28
CA PHE A 301 7.10 -5.66 -5.21
C PHE A 301 6.78 -6.71 -4.14
N TYR A 302 6.41 -7.93 -4.55
CA TYR A 302 6.03 -8.99 -3.62
C TYR A 302 7.16 -9.39 -2.69
N LYS A 303 8.38 -9.57 -3.24
CA LYS A 303 9.57 -9.86 -2.44
C LYS A 303 9.86 -8.75 -1.45
N ARG A 304 9.87 -7.49 -1.89
CA ARG A 304 10.09 -6.33 -1.01
C ARG A 304 9.07 -6.28 0.14
N TYR A 305 7.79 -6.52 -0.12
CA TYR A 305 6.75 -6.47 0.91
C TYR A 305 6.80 -7.66 1.86
N CYS A 306 7.14 -8.84 1.37
CA CYS A 306 7.40 -10.00 2.22
C CYS A 306 8.60 -9.77 3.14
N ASP A 307 9.68 -9.16 2.64
CA ASP A 307 10.87 -8.82 3.43
C ASP A 307 10.52 -7.82 4.55
N ILE A 308 9.74 -6.78 4.23
CA ILE A 308 9.25 -5.81 5.24
C ILE A 308 8.41 -6.50 6.33
N LEU A 309 7.59 -7.48 5.97
CA LEU A 309 6.74 -8.22 6.92
C LEU A 309 7.47 -9.38 7.62
N GLY A 310 8.69 -9.71 7.20
CA GLY A 310 9.46 -10.84 7.71
C GLY A 310 8.78 -12.18 7.45
N VAL A 311 8.31 -12.42 6.23
CA VAL A 311 7.66 -13.68 5.82
C VAL A 311 8.30 -14.24 4.54
N SER A 312 8.34 -15.58 4.40
CA SER A 312 8.84 -16.20 3.17
C SER A 312 7.88 -16.00 2.00
N TYR A 313 8.43 -15.92 0.79
CA TYR A 313 7.67 -15.65 -0.44
C TYR A 313 6.77 -16.82 -0.84
N GLY A 314 7.10 -18.05 -0.41
CA GLY A 314 6.54 -19.27 -0.97
C GLY A 314 7.17 -19.61 -2.33
N ASP A 315 6.60 -20.62 -2.98
CA ASP A 315 7.06 -21.14 -4.27
C ASP A 315 6.21 -20.60 -5.44
N ASN A 316 6.57 -20.99 -6.67
CA ASN A 316 5.81 -20.70 -7.90
C ASN A 316 5.51 -19.20 -8.07
N LEU A 317 6.55 -18.37 -7.97
CA LEU A 317 6.41 -16.91 -7.99
C LEU A 317 6.09 -16.34 -9.36
N ASP A 318 6.49 -17.02 -10.43
CA ASP A 318 6.24 -16.60 -11.80
C ASP A 318 5.15 -17.44 -12.48
N CYS A 319 4.68 -16.93 -13.62
CA CYS A 319 3.78 -17.63 -14.51
C CYS A 319 4.37 -17.82 -15.91
N TYR A 320 5.70 -17.82 -16.04
CA TYR A 320 6.39 -17.79 -17.34
C TYR A 320 6.04 -19.00 -18.21
N SER A 321 5.81 -20.16 -17.58
CA SER A 321 5.43 -21.42 -18.24
C SER A 321 3.96 -21.81 -18.01
N GLN A 322 3.18 -20.98 -17.31
CA GLN A 322 1.78 -21.27 -17.04
C GLN A 322 0.91 -20.87 -18.23
N ARG A 323 0.08 -21.79 -18.74
CA ARG A 323 -0.93 -21.40 -19.72
C ARG A 323 -1.94 -20.43 -19.07
N PRO A 324 -2.31 -19.32 -19.74
CA PRO A 324 -3.33 -18.41 -19.25
C PRO A 324 -4.65 -19.11 -18.91
N PHE A 325 -5.39 -18.60 -17.93
CA PHE A 325 -6.79 -19.00 -17.75
C PHE A 325 -7.64 -18.50 -18.93
N GLY A 326 -8.42 -19.40 -19.54
CA GLY A 326 -9.21 -19.11 -20.74
C GLY A 326 -9.05 -20.19 -21.80
#